data_AF-E4T2Q1-F1
#
_entry.id   AF-E4T2Q1-F1
#
_cell.length_a   1.000
_cell.length_b   1.000
_cell.length_c   1.000
_cell.angle_alpha   90.00
_cell.angle_beta   90.00
_cell.angle_gamma   90.00
#
_symmetry.space_group_name_H-M   'P 1'
#
loop_
_entity.id
_entity.type
_entity.pdbx_description
1 polymer ?
#
loop_
_entity_poly.entity_id
_entity_poly.type
_entity_poly.pdbx_seq_one_letter_code
_entity_poly.pdbx_strand_id
1 'polypeptide(L)'
;MDINKIKLVIWDLDNTFWSGSIKEGGIQLIPKNIELIKSLTHSGIVNSICSKNTYEVVADKLNEIEMFDYFVFPSIDWTSKGHRMNDLIKDMSLRAENVLFIDDEVTNMEEAKHYAPGIMTASPDEIEELIELVATLEKKDLNHNRLNQYKLLEQKRAEKKEYNSNEDFLYACNVKLNIVEDCMPEIGRIHELLSRSNQLNYTKKRISEAELKALLENPDASCAYITVNDKFGDYGIVGFYALIANKLEHYLFSCRVMGLGAEQFVYSTLNYPALEVTGEVVSPLTKAPAPAWINNNSIQNLNKAVQAANPVPNGEKFLFKSPCDFSQTIAYLTNDNLFRCEFDYVGAARNNVIAGHNHSVFLSQLKDYSPAEKQEILRDCIFYDEEMFNGTIYTEKYDIVFLSTFNDAFAGIYQKKNSNIQVTAGSYLYPLTDQNFWPGLISGTLYSASNTFTEEYLKEFSEKYEFKGKTTPEDYCKRISKILNDLDKETILCLILGVEFPCEKNTEPFYVDRHLAHIELNEAIRKLAKNNKRLKLLDMNELVKSQNDLTVNLNEFPSRINYDLSKKVISIINESVQVEIGSRSSLLVHFDVLLNNAKQLVRNIIPKESGLYAGMKNMYFILSRKRL
;
A
#
# COMPACT_ATOMS: atom_id res chain seq x y z
N MET A 1 -36.81 19.71 -13.77
CA MET A 1 -35.46 19.10 -13.56
C MET A 1 -34.69 19.01 -14.88
N ASP A 2 -33.36 19.19 -14.94
CA ASP A 2 -32.58 19.02 -16.21
C ASP A 2 -32.07 17.58 -16.36
N ILE A 3 -32.88 16.73 -17.01
CA ILE A 3 -32.64 15.29 -17.15
C ILE A 3 -31.30 14.97 -17.86
N ASN A 4 -30.80 15.87 -18.71
CA ASN A 4 -29.56 15.66 -19.46
C ASN A 4 -28.30 15.70 -18.56
N LYS A 5 -28.42 16.30 -17.37
CA LYS A 5 -27.34 16.33 -16.38
C LYS A 5 -27.30 15.09 -15.49
N ILE A 6 -28.43 14.39 -15.36
CA ILE A 6 -28.54 13.26 -14.44
C ILE A 6 -27.75 12.06 -14.96
N LYS A 7 -26.94 11.51 -14.07
CA LYS A 7 -26.11 10.31 -14.31
C LYS A 7 -26.41 9.21 -13.31
N LEU A 8 -26.95 9.55 -12.14
CA LEU A 8 -27.29 8.65 -11.04
C LEU A 8 -28.61 9.12 -10.40
N VAL A 9 -29.50 8.17 -10.12
CA VAL A 9 -30.65 8.36 -9.23
C VAL A 9 -30.45 7.52 -7.97
N ILE A 10 -30.50 8.16 -6.80
CA ILE A 10 -30.41 7.53 -5.49
C ILE A 10 -31.83 7.48 -4.91
N TRP A 11 -32.26 6.27 -4.54
CA TRP A 11 -33.61 6.01 -4.05
C TRP A 11 -33.59 5.78 -2.53
N ASP A 12 -34.49 6.41 -1.80
CA ASP A 12 -35.05 5.78 -0.61
C ASP A 12 -36.03 4.67 -1.00
N LEU A 13 -36.33 3.81 -0.03
CA LEU A 13 -37.15 2.64 -0.23
C LEU A 13 -38.54 2.80 0.38
N ASP A 14 -38.63 2.85 1.70
CA ASP A 14 -39.89 2.98 2.42
C ASP A 14 -40.59 4.29 2.04
N ASN A 15 -41.90 4.22 1.79
CA ASN A 15 -42.74 5.31 1.29
C ASN A 15 -42.26 6.03 0.01
N THR A 16 -41.22 5.54 -0.65
CA THR A 16 -40.60 6.17 -1.82
C THR A 16 -40.61 5.23 -3.02
N PHE A 17 -39.77 4.18 -2.99
CA PHE A 17 -39.74 3.17 -4.05
C PHE A 17 -40.97 2.26 -3.99
N TRP A 18 -41.39 1.91 -2.77
CA TRP A 18 -42.66 1.24 -2.47
C TRP A 18 -43.46 2.03 -1.44
N SER A 19 -44.76 1.79 -1.34
CA SER A 19 -45.60 2.38 -0.30
C SER A 19 -45.53 1.55 0.98
N GLY A 20 -45.46 2.19 2.14
CA GLY A 20 -45.33 1.53 3.44
C GLY A 20 -43.89 1.27 3.86
N SER A 21 -43.73 0.64 5.04
CA SER A 21 -42.43 0.31 5.62
C SER A 21 -42.28 -1.18 5.89
N ILE A 22 -41.09 -1.71 5.58
CA ILE A 22 -40.70 -3.08 5.92
C ILE A 22 -40.82 -3.35 7.42
N LYS A 23 -40.39 -2.39 8.25
CA LYS A 23 -40.40 -2.53 9.72
C LYS A 23 -41.81 -2.67 10.28
N GLU A 24 -42.78 -2.02 9.65
CA GLU A 24 -44.19 -2.02 10.06
C GLU A 24 -44.97 -3.22 9.50
N GLY A 25 -44.31 -4.10 8.73
CA GLY A 25 -44.86 -5.39 8.31
C GLY A 25 -45.74 -5.35 7.06
N GLY A 26 -45.73 -4.25 6.31
CA GLY A 26 -46.51 -4.13 5.08
C GLY A 26 -45.94 -3.12 4.09
N ILE A 27 -45.52 -3.62 2.92
CA ILE A 27 -45.14 -2.80 1.77
C ILE A 27 -46.02 -3.13 0.55
N GLN A 28 -46.28 -2.13 -0.29
CA GLN A 28 -46.95 -2.29 -1.57
C GLN A 28 -46.04 -1.79 -2.70
N LEU A 29 -45.75 -2.66 -3.66
CA LEU A 29 -44.93 -2.31 -4.81
C LEU A 29 -45.63 -1.28 -5.68
N ILE A 30 -44.84 -0.36 -6.26
CA ILE A 30 -45.31 0.65 -7.19
C ILE A 30 -44.76 0.28 -8.58
N PRO A 31 -45.56 -0.37 -9.47
CA PRO A 31 -45.05 -0.89 -10.75
C PRO A 31 -44.39 0.17 -11.64
N LYS A 32 -44.89 1.41 -11.61
CA LYS A 32 -44.30 2.51 -12.38
C LYS A 32 -42.87 2.85 -11.94
N ASN A 33 -42.53 2.68 -10.67
CA ASN A 33 -41.18 2.93 -10.16
C ASN A 33 -40.19 1.86 -10.67
N ILE A 34 -40.64 0.60 -10.73
CA ILE A 34 -39.87 -0.51 -11.31
C ILE A 34 -39.56 -0.25 -12.79
N GLU A 35 -40.58 0.13 -13.56
CA GLU A 35 -40.41 0.43 -14.99
C GLU A 35 -39.57 1.70 -15.23
N LEU A 36 -39.64 2.68 -14.33
CA LEU A 36 -38.77 3.86 -14.35
C LEU A 36 -37.30 3.48 -14.16
N ILE A 37 -36.97 2.64 -13.17
CA ILE A 37 -35.59 2.17 -12.94
C ILE A 37 -35.03 1.48 -14.18
N LYS A 38 -35.83 0.60 -14.81
CA LYS A 38 -35.46 -0.05 -16.07
C LYS A 38 -35.25 0.99 -17.17
N SER A 39 -36.15 1.96 -17.32
CA SER A 39 -36.06 3.00 -18.35
C SER A 39 -34.84 3.90 -18.17
N LEU A 40 -34.54 4.31 -16.94
CA LEU A 40 -33.32 5.02 -16.57
C LEU A 40 -32.08 4.21 -16.99
N THR A 41 -32.07 2.92 -16.67
CA THR A 41 -30.97 2.00 -17.00
C THR A 41 -30.77 1.87 -18.51
N HIS A 42 -31.85 1.69 -19.29
CA HIS A 42 -31.79 1.63 -20.76
C HIS A 42 -31.32 2.95 -21.40
N SER A 43 -31.49 4.08 -20.73
CA SER A 43 -30.97 5.39 -21.15
C SER A 43 -29.54 5.65 -20.64
N GLY A 44 -28.94 4.69 -19.93
CA GLY A 44 -27.60 4.81 -19.35
C GLY A 44 -27.55 5.75 -18.15
N ILE A 45 -28.61 5.83 -17.35
CA ILE A 45 -28.62 6.45 -16.02
C ILE A 45 -28.65 5.31 -15.00
N VAL A 46 -27.69 5.30 -14.07
CA VAL A 46 -27.58 4.23 -13.06
C VAL A 46 -28.42 4.53 -11.82
N ASN A 47 -28.78 3.49 -11.07
CA ASN A 47 -29.59 3.60 -9.86
C ASN A 47 -28.79 3.12 -8.64
N SER A 48 -29.01 3.76 -7.49
CA SER A 48 -28.44 3.35 -6.19
C SER A 48 -29.50 3.49 -5.09
N ILE A 49 -29.22 2.94 -3.92
CA ILE A 49 -30.08 3.02 -2.74
C ILE A 49 -29.38 3.82 -1.64
N CYS A 50 -30.12 4.68 -0.94
CA CYS A 50 -29.73 5.26 0.35
C CYS A 50 -30.94 5.22 1.30
N SER A 51 -31.05 4.14 2.07
CA SER A 51 -32.21 3.90 2.94
C SER A 51 -31.79 3.61 4.39
N LYS A 52 -32.71 3.88 5.33
CA LYS A 52 -32.58 3.53 6.75
C LYS A 52 -33.31 2.22 7.01
N ASN A 53 -32.60 1.11 6.79
CA ASN A 53 -33.15 -0.23 6.86
C ASN A 53 -32.06 -1.25 7.24
N THR A 54 -32.46 -2.50 7.40
CA THR A 54 -31.54 -3.64 7.56
C THR A 54 -31.21 -4.21 6.19
N TYR A 55 -29.91 -4.31 5.86
CA TYR A 55 -29.42 -4.67 4.52
C TYR A 55 -29.99 -6.01 4.03
N GLU A 56 -29.92 -7.05 4.84
CA GLU A 56 -30.31 -8.41 4.47
C GLU A 56 -31.80 -8.47 4.08
N VAL A 57 -32.65 -7.80 4.86
CA VAL A 57 -34.10 -7.78 4.64
C VAL A 57 -34.45 -7.06 3.33
N VAL A 58 -33.79 -5.94 3.07
CA VAL A 58 -33.98 -5.18 1.81
C VAL A 58 -33.44 -5.97 0.62
N ALA A 59 -32.26 -6.57 0.75
CA ALA A 59 -31.64 -7.36 -0.31
C ALA A 59 -32.54 -8.54 -0.71
N ASP A 60 -33.03 -9.30 0.27
CA ASP A 60 -33.97 -10.40 0.04
C ASP A 60 -35.23 -9.91 -0.68
N LYS A 61 -35.81 -8.78 -0.25
CA LYS A 61 -37.03 -8.26 -0.87
C LYS A 61 -36.82 -7.77 -2.30
N LEU A 62 -35.70 -7.11 -2.57
CA LEU A 62 -35.33 -6.65 -3.91
C LEU A 62 -34.99 -7.81 -4.84
N ASN A 63 -34.44 -8.91 -4.31
CA ASN A 63 -34.20 -10.14 -5.06
C ASN A 63 -35.52 -10.83 -5.44
N GLU A 64 -36.50 -10.87 -4.53
CA GLU A 64 -37.85 -11.44 -4.80
C GLU A 64 -38.53 -10.78 -6.00
N ILE A 65 -38.32 -9.47 -6.18
CA ILE A 65 -38.90 -8.69 -7.28
C ILE A 65 -37.91 -8.47 -8.45
N GLU A 66 -36.77 -9.17 -8.45
CA GLU A 66 -35.72 -9.12 -9.47
C GLU A 66 -35.11 -7.73 -9.72
N MET A 67 -35.15 -6.84 -8.73
CA MET A 67 -34.67 -5.45 -8.85
C MET A 67 -33.29 -5.20 -8.25
N PHE A 68 -32.79 -6.09 -7.40
CA PHE A 68 -31.50 -5.87 -6.72
C PHE A 68 -30.37 -5.57 -7.71
N ASP A 69 -30.33 -6.32 -8.82
CA ASP A 69 -29.32 -6.18 -9.87
C ASP A 69 -29.35 -4.86 -10.65
N TYR A 70 -30.41 -4.06 -10.54
CA TYR A 70 -30.48 -2.73 -11.15
C TYR A 70 -29.82 -1.63 -10.30
N PHE A 71 -29.46 -1.96 -9.05
CA PHE A 71 -28.81 -1.03 -8.14
C PHE A 71 -27.31 -1.32 -8.05
N VAL A 72 -26.53 -0.25 -7.87
CA VAL A 72 -25.09 -0.28 -7.60
C VAL A 72 -24.82 0.54 -6.35
N PHE A 73 -23.83 0.15 -5.54
CA PHE A 73 -23.47 0.83 -4.29
C PHE A 73 -24.66 1.01 -3.30
N PRO A 74 -25.50 -0.02 -3.05
CA PRO A 74 -26.62 0.13 -2.13
C PRO A 74 -26.12 0.47 -0.71
N SER A 75 -26.56 1.63 -0.20
CA SER A 75 -26.26 2.11 1.15
C SER A 75 -27.48 1.92 2.03
N ILE A 76 -27.52 0.81 2.77
CA ILE A 76 -28.67 0.41 3.60
C ILE A 76 -28.17 0.21 5.02
N ASP A 77 -28.36 1.22 5.87
CA ASP A 77 -28.04 1.18 7.29
C ASP A 77 -28.80 2.26 8.05
N TRP A 78 -28.79 2.18 9.38
CA TRP A 78 -29.56 3.07 10.26
C TRP A 78 -28.91 4.44 10.54
N THR A 79 -27.74 4.73 9.97
CA THR A 79 -27.04 6.01 10.16
C THR A 79 -27.60 7.11 9.25
N SER A 80 -27.18 8.35 9.46
CA SER A 80 -27.70 9.51 8.73
C SER A 80 -27.38 9.41 7.22
N LYS A 81 -28.30 9.91 6.37
CA LYS A 81 -28.21 9.67 4.92
C LYS A 81 -27.22 10.62 4.26
N GLY A 82 -27.11 11.86 4.74
CA GLY A 82 -26.30 12.90 4.10
C GLY A 82 -24.82 12.52 3.94
N HIS A 83 -24.17 12.07 5.03
CA HIS A 83 -22.78 11.62 4.98
C HIS A 83 -22.58 10.42 4.05
N ARG A 84 -23.44 9.41 4.19
CA ARG A 84 -23.38 8.20 3.37
C ARG A 84 -23.55 8.48 1.89
N MET A 85 -24.42 9.42 1.56
CA MET A 85 -24.66 9.84 0.19
C MET A 85 -23.47 10.58 -0.40
N ASN A 86 -22.84 11.48 0.35
CA ASN A 86 -21.61 12.14 -0.07
C ASN A 86 -20.48 11.13 -0.34
N ASP A 87 -20.33 10.13 0.53
CA ASP A 87 -19.34 9.06 0.33
C ASP A 87 -19.69 8.23 -0.92
N LEU A 88 -20.93 7.75 -1.05
CA LEU A 88 -21.43 7.02 -2.22
C LEU A 88 -21.15 7.77 -3.53
N ILE A 89 -21.45 9.08 -3.60
CA ILE A 89 -21.21 9.90 -4.79
C ILE A 89 -19.70 9.97 -5.12
N LYS A 90 -18.85 10.12 -4.11
CA LYS A 90 -17.38 10.13 -4.28
C LYS A 90 -16.86 8.80 -4.77
N ASP A 91 -17.35 7.70 -4.21
CA ASP A 91 -16.93 6.35 -4.58
C ASP A 91 -17.35 5.98 -6.00
N MET A 92 -18.50 6.49 -6.45
CA MET A 92 -18.93 6.42 -7.84
C MET A 92 -18.19 7.41 -8.77
N SER A 93 -17.27 8.22 -8.23
CA SER A 93 -16.53 9.26 -8.96
C SER A 93 -17.45 10.17 -9.78
N LEU A 94 -18.58 10.57 -9.16
CA LEU A 94 -19.56 11.49 -9.71
C LEU A 94 -19.50 12.84 -9.01
N ARG A 95 -20.09 13.86 -9.63
CA ARG A 95 -20.34 15.16 -9.01
C ARG A 95 -21.78 15.23 -8.55
N ALA A 96 -22.03 15.92 -7.45
CA ALA A 96 -23.36 16.11 -6.89
C ALA A 96 -24.36 16.67 -7.92
N GLU A 97 -23.95 17.60 -8.80
CA GLU A 97 -24.85 18.18 -9.82
C GLU A 97 -25.32 17.19 -10.90
N ASN A 98 -24.77 15.97 -10.92
CA ASN A 98 -25.20 14.91 -11.82
C ASN A 98 -26.06 13.84 -11.10
N VAL A 99 -26.46 14.09 -9.85
CA VAL A 99 -27.13 13.12 -8.98
C VAL A 99 -28.50 13.66 -8.57
N LEU A 100 -29.51 12.82 -8.69
CA LEU A 100 -30.84 13.03 -8.15
C LEU A 100 -31.05 12.11 -6.94
N PHE A 101 -31.53 12.65 -5.83
CA PHE A 101 -31.96 11.90 -4.66
C PHE A 101 -33.47 11.97 -4.49
N ILE A 102 -34.13 10.82 -4.33
CA ILE A 102 -35.59 10.73 -4.15
C ILE A 102 -35.87 10.16 -2.75
N ASP A 103 -36.62 10.91 -1.94
CA ASP A 103 -36.94 10.58 -0.54
C ASP A 103 -38.24 11.27 -0.13
N ASP A 104 -39.06 10.60 0.69
CA ASP A 104 -40.32 11.14 1.21
C ASP A 104 -40.11 12.18 2.33
N GLU A 105 -38.99 12.08 3.04
CA GLU A 105 -38.70 12.92 4.20
C GLU A 105 -37.85 14.15 3.81
N VAL A 106 -38.45 15.34 3.96
CA VAL A 106 -37.81 16.62 3.65
C VAL A 106 -36.49 16.81 4.41
N THR A 107 -36.42 16.32 5.65
CA THR A 107 -35.20 16.40 6.46
C THR A 107 -34.02 15.66 5.81
N ASN A 108 -34.25 14.48 5.21
CA ASN A 108 -33.20 13.73 4.52
C ASN A 108 -32.74 14.46 3.25
N MET A 109 -33.67 15.08 2.52
CA MET A 109 -33.35 15.86 1.32
C MET A 109 -32.50 17.10 1.64
N GLU A 110 -32.81 17.84 2.70
CA GLU A 110 -32.00 18.97 3.14
C GLU A 110 -30.63 18.54 3.68
N GLU A 111 -30.57 17.39 4.38
CA GLU A 111 -29.29 16.79 4.78
C GLU A 111 -28.42 16.45 3.57
N ALA A 112 -29.00 15.87 2.52
CA ALA A 112 -28.30 15.55 1.28
C ALA A 112 -27.72 16.81 0.62
N LYS A 113 -28.49 17.89 0.52
CA LYS A 113 -28.03 19.19 -0.02
C LYS A 113 -26.90 19.80 0.81
N HIS A 114 -26.96 19.64 2.13
CA HIS A 114 -25.91 20.14 3.02
C HIS A 114 -24.57 19.43 2.80
N TYR A 115 -24.55 18.09 2.75
CA TYR A 115 -23.32 17.31 2.61
C TYR A 115 -22.83 17.15 1.18
N ALA A 116 -23.72 17.28 0.20
CA ALA A 116 -23.41 17.25 -1.23
C ALA A 116 -23.98 18.49 -1.95
N PRO A 117 -23.35 19.67 -1.78
CA PRO A 117 -23.81 20.90 -2.42
C PRO A 117 -23.96 20.74 -3.93
N GLY A 118 -25.14 21.06 -4.46
CA GLY A 118 -25.48 20.94 -5.87
C GLY A 118 -26.21 19.65 -6.24
N ILE A 119 -26.44 18.72 -5.31
CA ILE A 119 -27.32 17.56 -5.53
C ILE A 119 -28.76 18.01 -5.82
N MET A 120 -29.42 17.33 -6.75
CA MET A 120 -30.85 17.50 -6.99
C MET A 120 -31.64 16.59 -6.04
N THR A 121 -32.77 17.07 -5.54
CA THR A 121 -33.68 16.28 -4.69
C THR A 121 -35.09 16.32 -5.25
N ALA A 122 -35.85 15.24 -5.09
CA ALA A 122 -37.26 15.16 -5.48
C ALA A 122 -38.05 14.33 -4.45
N SER A 123 -39.31 14.69 -4.23
CA SER A 123 -40.24 13.87 -3.44
C SER A 123 -40.88 12.77 -4.29
N PRO A 124 -41.53 11.76 -3.70
CA PRO A 124 -42.25 10.72 -4.45
C PRO A 124 -43.34 11.25 -5.39
N ASP A 125 -43.93 12.41 -5.10
CA ASP A 125 -44.95 13.04 -5.94
C ASP A 125 -44.39 13.55 -7.28
N GLU A 126 -43.08 13.82 -7.34
CA GLU A 126 -42.38 14.31 -8.53
C GLU A 126 -41.89 13.17 -9.45
N ILE A 127 -42.10 11.90 -9.05
CA ILE A 127 -41.69 10.73 -9.86
C ILE A 127 -42.40 10.72 -11.22
N GLU A 128 -43.65 11.19 -11.31
CA GLU A 128 -44.39 11.22 -12.57
C GLU A 128 -43.74 12.17 -13.60
N GLU A 129 -43.30 13.36 -13.16
CA GLU A 129 -42.53 14.27 -14.01
C GLU A 129 -41.23 13.61 -14.48
N LEU A 130 -40.55 12.87 -13.59
CA LEU A 130 -39.33 12.15 -13.96
C LEU A 130 -39.59 11.06 -15.01
N ILE A 131 -40.71 10.33 -14.94
CA ILE A 131 -41.11 9.35 -15.96
C ILE A 131 -41.28 10.03 -17.32
N GLU A 132 -41.99 11.16 -17.37
CA GLU A 132 -42.19 11.92 -18.60
C GLU A 132 -40.87 12.42 -19.19
N LEU A 133 -39.99 12.96 -18.35
CA LEU A 133 -38.66 13.42 -18.75
C LEU A 133 -37.80 12.28 -19.30
N VAL A 134 -37.79 11.12 -18.63
CA VAL A 134 -37.02 9.94 -19.07
C VAL A 134 -37.55 9.38 -20.39
N ALA A 135 -38.85 9.47 -20.65
CA ALA A 135 -39.45 9.05 -21.91
C ALA A 135 -38.94 9.85 -23.13
N THR A 136 -38.42 11.07 -22.91
CA THR A 136 -37.81 11.89 -23.97
C THR A 136 -36.37 11.48 -24.32
N LEU A 137 -35.73 10.64 -23.50
CA LEU A 137 -34.36 10.19 -23.71
C LEU A 137 -34.28 9.04 -24.72
N GLU A 138 -33.21 9.04 -25.51
CA GLU A 138 -32.85 7.90 -26.34
C GLU A 138 -32.37 6.71 -25.47
N LYS A 139 -32.93 5.52 -25.73
CA LYS A 139 -32.57 4.27 -25.06
C LYS A 139 -31.30 3.66 -25.64
N LYS A 140 -30.18 4.34 -25.45
CA LYS A 140 -28.89 4.00 -26.07
C LYS A 140 -28.05 2.94 -25.33
N ASP A 141 -28.48 2.46 -24.16
CA ASP A 141 -27.72 1.49 -23.36
C ASP A 141 -28.55 0.23 -23.05
N LEU A 142 -29.11 -0.39 -24.09
CA LEU A 142 -29.97 -1.57 -23.97
C LEU A 142 -29.29 -2.78 -23.34
N ASN A 143 -27.96 -2.88 -23.47
CA ASN A 143 -27.15 -3.95 -22.87
C ASN A 143 -26.66 -3.62 -21.46
N HIS A 144 -27.14 -2.52 -20.87
CA HIS A 144 -26.82 -2.07 -19.52
C HIS A 144 -25.32 -1.93 -19.27
N ASN A 145 -24.56 -1.53 -20.30
CA ASN A 145 -23.09 -1.49 -20.22
C ASN A 145 -22.65 -0.56 -19.08
N ARG A 146 -23.36 0.56 -18.90
CA ARG A 146 -23.02 1.52 -17.85
C ARG A 146 -23.31 0.99 -16.46
N LEU A 147 -24.43 0.30 -16.27
CA LEU A 147 -24.74 -0.38 -15.01
C LEU A 147 -23.61 -1.38 -14.68
N ASN A 148 -23.26 -2.23 -15.63
CA ASN A 148 -22.21 -3.24 -15.46
C ASN A 148 -20.86 -2.61 -15.09
N GLN A 149 -20.48 -1.49 -15.72
CA GLN A 149 -19.24 -0.79 -15.37
C GLN A 149 -19.24 -0.21 -13.95
N TYR A 150 -20.39 0.24 -13.44
CA TYR A 150 -20.49 0.67 -12.05
C TYR A 150 -20.51 -0.52 -11.06
N LYS A 151 -21.06 -1.68 -11.45
CA LYS A 151 -20.89 -2.93 -10.69
C LYS A 151 -19.41 -3.33 -10.57
N LEU A 152 -18.63 -3.18 -11.65
CA LEU A 152 -17.17 -3.40 -11.58
C LEU A 152 -16.51 -2.45 -10.59
N LEU A 153 -16.87 -1.16 -10.61
CA LEU A 153 -16.32 -0.16 -9.68
C LEU A 153 -16.68 -0.48 -8.22
N GLU A 154 -17.88 -1.00 -7.98
CA GLU A 154 -18.34 -1.45 -6.67
C GLU A 154 -17.53 -2.64 -6.16
N GLN A 155 -17.40 -3.70 -6.97
CA GLN A 155 -16.58 -4.87 -6.64
C GLN A 155 -15.14 -4.47 -6.34
N LYS A 156 -14.59 -3.60 -7.19
CA LYS A 156 -13.25 -3.04 -7.03
C LYS A 156 -13.08 -2.29 -5.72
N ARG A 157 -14.08 -1.49 -5.32
CA ARG A 157 -14.06 -0.79 -4.02
C ARG A 157 -14.11 -1.75 -2.84
N ALA A 158 -14.94 -2.79 -2.92
CA ALA A 158 -15.03 -3.80 -1.88
C ALA A 158 -13.69 -4.52 -1.70
N GLU A 159 -13.13 -5.03 -2.80
CA GLU A 159 -11.86 -5.76 -2.78
C GLU A 159 -10.69 -4.87 -2.37
N LYS A 160 -10.66 -3.58 -2.76
CA LYS A 160 -9.60 -2.63 -2.35
C LYS A 160 -9.41 -2.56 -0.83
N LYS A 161 -10.45 -2.83 -0.02
CA LYS A 161 -10.36 -2.83 1.45
C LYS A 161 -9.54 -3.99 2.01
N GLU A 162 -9.34 -5.05 1.22
CA GLU A 162 -8.61 -6.26 1.62
C GLU A 162 -7.10 -6.12 1.44
N TYR A 163 -6.64 -5.06 0.75
CA TYR A 163 -5.22 -4.83 0.46
C TYR A 163 -4.63 -3.77 1.42
N ASN A 164 -3.40 -4.02 1.87
CA ASN A 164 -2.70 -3.16 2.81
C ASN A 164 -2.15 -1.86 2.17
N SER A 165 -2.04 -1.83 0.84
CA SER A 165 -1.65 -0.66 0.07
C SER A 165 -2.46 -0.52 -1.22
N ASN A 166 -2.57 0.71 -1.74
CA ASN A 166 -3.25 0.98 -3.00
C ASN A 166 -2.46 0.45 -4.20
N GLU A 167 -1.14 0.34 -4.10
CA GLU A 167 -0.29 -0.14 -5.18
C GLU A 167 -0.40 -1.67 -5.35
N ASP A 168 -0.38 -2.44 -4.25
CA ASP A 168 -0.62 -3.89 -4.28
C ASP A 168 -1.95 -4.20 -4.95
N PHE A 169 -2.98 -3.42 -4.61
CA PHE A 169 -4.29 -3.52 -5.22
C PHE A 169 -4.26 -3.27 -6.74
N LEU A 170 -3.55 -2.23 -7.19
CA LEU A 170 -3.45 -1.88 -8.61
C LEU A 170 -2.67 -2.93 -9.42
N TYR A 171 -1.62 -3.52 -8.87
CA TYR A 171 -0.95 -4.67 -9.47
C TYR A 171 -1.87 -5.90 -9.53
N ALA A 172 -2.60 -6.17 -8.46
CA ALA A 172 -3.56 -7.27 -8.40
C ALA A 172 -4.73 -7.08 -9.37
N CYS A 173 -5.07 -5.84 -9.76
CA CYS A 173 -6.09 -5.57 -10.78
C CYS A 173 -5.71 -6.13 -12.16
N ASN A 174 -4.42 -6.30 -12.47
CA ASN A 174 -3.94 -6.73 -13.80
C ASN A 174 -4.51 -5.87 -14.94
N VAL A 175 -4.34 -4.55 -14.83
CA VAL A 175 -4.91 -3.57 -15.76
C VAL A 175 -4.27 -3.70 -17.14
N LYS A 176 -5.09 -3.84 -18.17
CA LYS A 176 -4.72 -3.89 -19.59
C LYS A 176 -5.34 -2.69 -20.30
N LEU A 177 -4.52 -1.91 -20.97
CA LEU A 177 -4.88 -0.70 -21.68
C LEU A 177 -4.49 -0.86 -23.16
N ASN A 178 -5.42 -0.64 -24.08
CA ASN A 178 -5.10 -0.59 -25.51
C ASN A 178 -5.27 0.82 -26.04
N ILE A 179 -4.34 1.24 -26.90
CA ILE A 179 -4.41 2.47 -27.68
C ILE A 179 -4.79 2.05 -29.10
N VAL A 180 -5.92 2.53 -29.60
CA VAL A 180 -6.45 2.14 -30.91
C VAL A 180 -6.61 3.37 -31.78
N GLU A 181 -5.91 3.36 -32.92
CA GLU A 181 -5.83 4.50 -33.84
C GLU A 181 -7.05 4.59 -34.79
N ASP A 182 -7.71 3.46 -35.07
CA ASP A 182 -8.89 3.40 -35.95
C ASP A 182 -10.15 3.98 -35.26
N CYS A 183 -10.20 5.31 -35.16
CA CYS A 183 -11.22 6.04 -34.41
C CYS A 183 -12.54 6.22 -35.17
N MET A 184 -12.55 6.10 -36.50
CA MET A 184 -13.71 6.46 -37.33
C MET A 184 -14.95 5.59 -37.04
N PRO A 185 -14.83 4.25 -36.83
CA PRO A 185 -15.97 3.42 -36.45
C PRO A 185 -16.60 3.81 -35.10
N GLU A 186 -15.81 4.41 -34.20
CA GLU A 186 -16.19 4.73 -32.82
C GLU A 186 -16.49 6.23 -32.60
N ILE A 187 -16.63 7.00 -33.68
CA ILE A 187 -16.78 8.47 -33.63
C ILE A 187 -17.90 8.94 -32.69
N GLY A 188 -19.07 8.29 -32.73
CA GLY A 188 -20.19 8.63 -31.87
C GLY A 188 -19.88 8.44 -30.38
N ARG A 189 -19.13 7.38 -30.04
CA ARG A 189 -18.76 7.08 -28.66
C ARG A 189 -17.63 7.99 -28.14
N ILE A 190 -16.68 8.33 -29.01
CA ILE A 190 -15.63 9.32 -28.73
C ILE A 190 -16.26 10.71 -28.52
N HIS A 191 -17.21 11.12 -29.36
CA HIS A 191 -17.94 12.38 -29.22
C HIS A 191 -18.76 12.45 -27.92
N GLU A 192 -19.41 11.34 -27.53
CA GLU A 192 -20.08 11.26 -26.22
C GLU A 192 -19.08 11.44 -25.07
N LEU A 193 -17.91 10.79 -25.14
CA LEU A 193 -16.87 10.90 -24.11
C LEU A 193 -16.34 12.34 -24.01
N LEU A 194 -16.09 13.01 -25.13
CA LEU A 194 -15.71 14.44 -25.22
C LEU A 194 -16.76 15.34 -24.56
N SER A 195 -18.04 15.06 -24.79
CA SER A 195 -19.16 15.86 -24.28
C SER A 195 -19.43 15.64 -22.79
N ARG A 196 -19.15 14.45 -22.24
CA ARG A 196 -19.55 14.07 -20.88
C ARG A 196 -18.40 14.08 -19.86
N SER A 197 -17.15 14.03 -20.31
CA SER A 197 -15.96 14.07 -19.45
C SER A 197 -15.68 15.49 -18.95
N ASN A 198 -15.58 15.65 -17.62
CA ASN A 198 -15.27 16.94 -16.99
C ASN A 198 -14.02 16.84 -16.13
N GLN A 199 -14.00 15.97 -15.11
CA GLN A 199 -12.91 15.91 -14.12
C GLN A 199 -11.56 15.38 -14.66
N LEU A 200 -11.59 14.64 -15.76
CA LEU A 200 -10.41 14.09 -16.45
C LEU A 200 -10.38 14.51 -17.93
N ASN A 201 -11.04 15.62 -18.29
CA ASN A 201 -10.81 16.28 -19.57
C ASN A 201 -9.80 17.40 -19.33
N TYR A 202 -8.59 17.26 -19.88
CA TYR A 202 -7.47 18.16 -19.59
C TYR A 202 -7.52 19.45 -20.40
N THR A 203 -8.05 19.39 -21.63
CA THR A 203 -8.13 20.56 -22.50
C THR A 203 -9.48 21.27 -22.43
N LYS A 204 -10.52 20.60 -21.91
CA LYS A 204 -11.92 21.05 -21.83
C LYS A 204 -12.54 21.42 -23.19
N LYS A 205 -11.84 21.17 -24.29
CA LYS A 205 -12.31 21.45 -25.64
C LYS A 205 -13.44 20.48 -25.99
N ARG A 206 -14.60 21.05 -26.32
CA ARG A 206 -15.78 20.34 -26.79
C ARG A 206 -15.96 20.73 -28.23
N ILE A 207 -16.01 19.73 -29.10
CA ILE A 207 -16.18 19.90 -30.54
C ILE A 207 -17.39 19.09 -30.96
N SER A 208 -18.09 19.57 -31.98
CA SER A 208 -19.17 18.86 -32.64
C SER A 208 -18.65 17.60 -33.32
N GLU A 209 -19.56 16.67 -33.63
CA GLU A 209 -19.21 15.45 -34.37
C GLU A 209 -18.59 15.73 -35.74
N ALA A 210 -19.03 16.81 -36.42
CA ALA A 210 -18.46 17.24 -37.70
C ALA A 210 -17.01 17.75 -37.55
N GLU A 211 -16.72 18.51 -36.49
CA GLU A 211 -15.36 18.95 -36.16
C GLU A 211 -14.46 17.78 -35.72
N LEU A 212 -15.00 16.83 -34.96
CA LEU A 212 -14.28 15.60 -34.60
C LEU A 212 -13.94 14.79 -35.86
N LYS A 213 -14.88 14.64 -36.80
CA LYS A 213 -14.63 13.98 -38.07
C LYS A 213 -13.50 14.65 -38.85
N ALA A 214 -13.53 15.98 -38.97
CA ALA A 214 -12.46 16.73 -39.63
C ALA A 214 -11.10 16.59 -38.93
N LEU A 215 -11.09 16.49 -37.59
CA LEU A 215 -9.87 16.22 -36.82
C LEU A 215 -9.31 14.81 -37.08
N LEU A 216 -10.17 13.79 -37.17
CA LEU A 216 -9.76 12.41 -37.47
C LEU A 216 -9.27 12.23 -38.92
N GLU A 217 -9.76 13.05 -39.85
CA GLU A 217 -9.33 13.04 -41.26
C GLU A 217 -8.06 13.88 -41.52
N ASN A 218 -7.57 14.61 -40.52
CA ASN A 218 -6.38 15.46 -40.66
C ASN A 218 -5.09 14.62 -40.67
N PRO A 219 -4.29 14.64 -41.76
CA PRO A 219 -3.06 13.85 -41.86
C PRO A 219 -1.97 14.26 -40.87
N ASP A 220 -2.02 15.49 -40.34
CA ASP A 220 -1.07 16.00 -39.34
C ASP A 220 -1.47 15.67 -37.89
N ALA A 221 -2.63 15.02 -37.69
CA ALA A 221 -3.15 14.65 -36.38
C ALA A 221 -3.05 13.14 -36.13
N SER A 222 -2.32 12.77 -35.07
CA SER A 222 -2.33 11.40 -34.54
C SER A 222 -3.44 11.28 -33.50
N CYS A 223 -4.51 10.57 -33.84
CA CYS A 223 -5.66 10.36 -32.96
C CYS A 223 -5.77 8.91 -32.53
N ALA A 224 -6.10 8.67 -31.27
CA ALA A 224 -6.43 7.33 -30.80
C ALA A 224 -7.43 7.38 -29.65
N TYR A 225 -8.27 6.36 -29.56
CA TYR A 225 -9.09 6.09 -28.38
C TYR A 225 -8.44 5.02 -27.50
N ILE A 226 -8.85 4.99 -26.24
CA ILE A 226 -8.27 4.11 -25.23
C ILE A 226 -9.34 3.19 -24.68
N THR A 227 -9.05 1.88 -24.65
CA THR A 227 -9.86 0.88 -23.95
C THR A 227 -9.11 0.33 -22.75
N VAL A 228 -9.81 0.03 -21.67
CA VAL A 228 -9.21 -0.58 -20.47
C VAL A 228 -10.02 -1.80 -20.05
N ASN A 229 -9.31 -2.86 -19.68
CA ASN A 229 -9.84 -4.07 -19.05
C ASN A 229 -8.99 -4.39 -17.83
N ASP A 230 -9.57 -4.94 -16.78
CA ASP A 230 -8.84 -5.49 -15.64
C ASP A 230 -9.48 -6.81 -15.19
N LYS A 231 -9.04 -7.39 -14.07
CA LYS A 231 -9.59 -8.65 -13.56
C LYS A 231 -11.09 -8.61 -13.27
N PHE A 232 -11.66 -7.43 -13.04
CA PHE A 232 -13.08 -7.27 -12.75
C PHE A 232 -13.87 -7.25 -14.05
N GLY A 233 -13.36 -6.61 -15.10
CA GLY A 233 -13.97 -6.69 -16.42
C GLY A 233 -13.54 -5.58 -17.39
N ASP A 234 -14.35 -5.38 -18.42
CA ASP A 234 -14.12 -4.41 -19.49
C ASP A 234 -14.81 -3.06 -19.20
N TYR A 235 -14.05 -1.97 -19.31
CA TYR A 235 -14.52 -0.60 -19.11
C TYR A 235 -15.00 0.07 -20.41
N GLY A 236 -14.76 -0.58 -21.56
CA GLY A 236 -15.01 -0.06 -22.90
C GLY A 236 -14.08 1.11 -23.26
N ILE A 237 -14.56 2.01 -24.10
CA ILE A 237 -13.84 3.24 -24.44
C ILE A 237 -13.82 4.17 -23.22
N VAL A 238 -12.61 4.45 -22.74
CA VAL A 238 -12.34 5.21 -21.52
C VAL A 238 -11.49 6.43 -21.76
N GLY A 239 -10.90 6.62 -22.94
CA GLY A 239 -10.09 7.81 -23.23
C GLY A 239 -10.00 8.13 -24.71
N PHE A 240 -9.56 9.34 -25.00
CA PHE A 240 -9.26 9.81 -26.35
C PHE A 240 -8.15 10.87 -26.30
N TYR A 241 -7.25 10.82 -27.28
CA TYR A 241 -6.31 11.91 -27.53
C TYR A 241 -6.22 12.28 -29.01
N ALA A 242 -5.86 13.53 -29.26
CA ALA A 242 -5.43 14.04 -30.57
C ALA A 242 -4.13 14.81 -30.39
N LEU A 243 -3.07 14.34 -31.05
CA LEU A 243 -1.71 14.87 -31.00
C LEU A 243 -1.37 15.53 -32.34
N ILE A 244 -1.05 16.82 -32.33
CA ILE A 244 -0.67 17.61 -33.51
C ILE A 244 0.63 18.34 -33.19
N ALA A 245 1.66 18.17 -34.04
CA ALA A 245 2.95 18.86 -33.88
C ALA A 245 3.55 18.74 -32.45
N ASN A 246 3.49 17.53 -31.86
CA ASN A 246 3.93 17.25 -30.49
C ASN A 246 3.17 18.00 -29.37
N LYS A 247 1.93 18.45 -29.67
CA LYS A 247 1.00 19.06 -28.72
C LYS A 247 -0.32 18.30 -28.66
N LEU A 248 -0.79 18.00 -27.46
CA LEU A 248 -2.09 17.39 -27.22
C LEU A 248 -3.20 18.45 -27.32
N GLU A 249 -3.93 18.42 -28.43
CA GLU A 249 -5.10 19.29 -28.66
C GLU A 249 -6.34 18.76 -27.94
N HIS A 250 -6.46 17.43 -27.85
CA HIS A 250 -7.44 16.75 -26.99
C HIS A 250 -6.72 15.70 -26.14
N TYR A 251 -7.06 15.67 -24.84
CA TYR A 251 -6.59 14.65 -23.92
C TYR A 251 -7.62 14.48 -22.81
N LEU A 252 -8.32 13.33 -22.81
CA LEU A 252 -9.40 13.11 -21.86
C LEU A 252 -9.62 11.64 -21.52
N PHE A 253 -10.11 11.42 -20.30
CA PHE A 253 -10.44 10.10 -19.77
C PHE A 253 -11.80 10.09 -19.05
N SER A 254 -12.38 8.90 -18.95
CA SER A 254 -13.57 8.62 -18.17
C SER A 254 -13.23 8.56 -16.69
N CYS A 255 -14.11 9.07 -15.82
CA CYS A 255 -13.91 8.95 -14.36
C CYS A 255 -13.89 7.51 -13.86
N ARG A 256 -14.36 6.53 -14.64
CA ARG A 256 -14.34 5.10 -14.28
C ARG A 256 -12.92 4.50 -14.19
N VAL A 257 -11.95 5.10 -14.87
CA VAL A 257 -10.53 4.69 -14.78
C VAL A 257 -9.73 5.59 -13.83
N MET A 258 -10.40 6.48 -13.09
CA MET A 258 -9.74 7.35 -12.13
C MET A 258 -9.02 6.53 -11.07
N GLY A 259 -7.77 6.91 -10.79
CA GLY A 259 -6.93 6.20 -9.82
C GLY A 259 -6.30 4.91 -10.33
N LEU A 260 -6.58 4.49 -11.58
CA LEU A 260 -5.81 3.44 -12.26
C LEU A 260 -4.52 3.97 -12.88
N GLY A 261 -4.37 5.27 -13.10
CA GLY A 261 -3.21 5.84 -13.80
C GLY A 261 -3.24 5.64 -15.32
N ALA A 262 -4.39 5.31 -15.91
CA ALA A 262 -4.54 5.16 -17.36
C ALA A 262 -4.14 6.45 -18.11
N GLU A 263 -4.50 7.60 -17.54
CA GLU A 263 -4.14 8.92 -18.03
C GLU A 263 -2.63 9.18 -17.98
N GLN A 264 -1.93 8.72 -16.95
CA GLN A 264 -0.48 8.89 -16.85
C GLN A 264 0.24 7.91 -17.79
N PHE A 265 -0.26 6.67 -17.90
CA PHE A 265 0.29 5.65 -18.78
C PHE A 265 0.34 6.10 -20.23
N VAL A 266 -0.77 6.64 -20.75
CA VAL A 266 -0.86 7.13 -22.13
C VAL A 266 0.05 8.35 -22.31
N TYR A 267 0.08 9.27 -21.35
CA TYR A 267 0.90 10.49 -21.44
C TYR A 267 2.40 10.16 -21.49
N SER A 268 2.84 9.21 -20.65
CA SER A 268 4.22 8.71 -20.67
C SER A 268 4.52 7.93 -21.96
N THR A 269 3.58 7.14 -22.47
CA THR A 269 3.74 6.38 -23.73
C THR A 269 3.91 7.30 -24.94
N LEU A 270 3.25 8.46 -24.93
CA LEU A 270 3.40 9.51 -25.94
C LEU A 270 4.66 10.36 -25.75
N ASN A 271 5.52 10.04 -24.77
CA ASN A 271 6.74 10.76 -24.44
C ASN A 271 6.50 12.23 -24.03
N TYR A 272 5.47 12.46 -23.21
CA TYR A 272 5.19 13.75 -22.55
C TYR A 272 5.06 14.94 -23.52
N PRO A 273 4.17 14.85 -24.54
CA PRO A 273 3.94 15.94 -25.48
C PRO A 273 3.42 17.19 -24.75
N ALA A 274 3.53 18.36 -25.39
CA ALA A 274 3.03 19.60 -24.80
C ALA A 274 1.52 19.50 -24.53
N LEU A 275 1.08 19.81 -23.31
CA LEU A 275 -0.32 19.80 -22.92
C LEU A 275 -0.65 21.07 -22.16
N GLU A 276 -1.64 21.81 -22.65
CA GLU A 276 -2.17 23.00 -21.99
C GLU A 276 -3.41 22.61 -21.18
N VAL A 277 -3.23 22.49 -19.87
CA VAL A 277 -4.32 22.09 -18.96
C VAL A 277 -5.21 23.29 -18.68
N THR A 278 -6.51 23.13 -18.96
CA THR A 278 -7.53 24.18 -18.76
C THR A 278 -8.43 23.84 -17.57
N GLY A 279 -8.51 24.75 -16.60
CA GLY A 279 -9.38 24.61 -15.42
C GLY A 279 -8.94 23.50 -14.46
N GLU A 280 -9.83 23.11 -13.55
CA GLU A 280 -9.52 22.07 -12.57
C GLU A 280 -9.60 20.66 -13.17
N VAL A 281 -8.55 19.88 -12.92
CA VAL A 281 -8.46 18.44 -13.23
C VAL A 281 -8.11 17.68 -11.96
N VAL A 282 -8.69 16.50 -11.79
CA VAL A 282 -8.60 15.74 -10.53
C VAL A 282 -7.29 14.96 -10.41
N SER A 283 -6.63 14.64 -11.54
CA SER A 283 -5.37 13.91 -11.60
C SER A 283 -4.33 14.74 -12.39
N PRO A 284 -3.29 15.31 -11.75
CA PRO A 284 -2.23 16.00 -12.48
C PRO A 284 -1.38 15.01 -13.29
N LEU A 285 -0.94 15.42 -14.48
CA LEU A 285 -0.02 14.65 -15.32
C LEU A 285 1.38 15.20 -15.20
N THR A 286 2.37 14.31 -15.20
CA THR A 286 3.78 14.71 -15.09
C THR A 286 4.69 13.90 -15.98
N LYS A 287 5.98 14.26 -15.92
CA LYS A 287 7.07 13.53 -16.59
C LYS A 287 7.51 12.28 -15.81
N ALA A 288 6.61 11.72 -14.99
CA ALA A 288 6.81 10.45 -14.31
C ALA A 288 6.72 9.27 -15.31
N PRO A 289 7.44 8.16 -15.07
CA PRO A 289 7.34 6.98 -15.92
C PRO A 289 5.91 6.41 -15.95
N ALA A 290 5.61 5.64 -17.01
CA ALA A 290 4.32 4.98 -17.14
C ALA A 290 4.04 4.08 -15.92
N PRO A 291 2.81 4.08 -15.37
CA PRO A 291 2.47 3.24 -14.23
C PRO A 291 2.70 1.76 -14.51
N ALA A 292 3.53 1.13 -13.67
CA ALA A 292 4.07 -0.20 -13.92
C ALA A 292 3.04 -1.35 -13.78
N TRP A 293 1.87 -1.07 -13.21
CA TRP A 293 0.77 -2.04 -13.08
C TRP A 293 -0.16 -2.10 -14.32
N ILE A 294 -0.01 -1.18 -15.29
CA ILE A 294 -0.78 -1.19 -16.55
C ILE A 294 0.02 -1.88 -17.66
N ASN A 295 -0.61 -2.79 -18.41
CA ASN A 295 0.02 -3.55 -19.49
C ASN A 295 1.29 -4.30 -19.06
N ASN A 296 1.28 -4.76 -17.81
CA ASN A 296 2.26 -5.67 -17.25
C ASN A 296 2.38 -7.00 -18.05
N ASN A 297 1.52 -7.21 -19.04
CA ASN A 297 1.63 -8.21 -20.10
C ASN A 297 2.86 -8.06 -21.03
N SER A 298 3.58 -6.94 -20.98
CA SER A 298 4.90 -6.83 -21.61
C SER A 298 6.00 -7.52 -20.79
N ILE A 299 5.82 -7.66 -19.47
CA ILE A 299 6.68 -8.51 -18.61
C ILE A 299 6.31 -10.00 -18.77
N GLN A 300 5.07 -10.35 -19.10
CA GLN A 300 4.69 -11.75 -19.38
C GLN A 300 5.31 -12.33 -20.67
N ASN A 301 5.58 -11.50 -21.69
CA ASN A 301 6.27 -11.96 -22.91
C ASN A 301 7.80 -11.92 -22.78
N LEU A 302 8.36 -11.03 -21.96
CA LEU A 302 9.76 -11.13 -21.54
C LEU A 302 9.98 -12.38 -20.69
N ASN A 303 9.03 -12.73 -19.81
CA ASN A 303 9.10 -13.97 -19.04
C ASN A 303 9.02 -15.21 -19.92
N LYS A 304 8.31 -15.21 -21.05
CA LYS A 304 8.33 -16.36 -21.99
C LYS A 304 9.61 -16.47 -22.82
N ALA A 305 10.25 -15.36 -23.19
CA ALA A 305 11.53 -15.38 -23.87
C ALA A 305 12.71 -15.70 -22.92
N VAL A 306 12.61 -15.30 -21.65
CA VAL A 306 13.59 -15.63 -20.59
C VAL A 306 13.35 -17.05 -20.03
N GLN A 307 12.11 -17.54 -19.95
CA GLN A 307 11.79 -18.94 -19.61
C GLN A 307 12.31 -19.95 -20.64
N ALA A 308 12.50 -19.52 -21.89
CA ALA A 308 13.14 -20.36 -22.90
C ALA A 308 14.68 -20.39 -22.78
N ALA A 309 15.27 -19.47 -21.99
CA ALA A 309 16.71 -19.32 -21.89
C ALA A 309 17.32 -19.81 -20.57
N ASN A 310 16.62 -19.72 -19.42
CA ASN A 310 17.12 -20.25 -18.14
C ASN A 310 15.96 -20.53 -17.14
N PRO A 311 15.84 -21.74 -16.57
CA PRO A 311 14.83 -22.03 -15.56
C PRO A 311 15.15 -21.33 -14.24
N VAL A 312 14.26 -20.45 -13.76
CA VAL A 312 14.35 -19.89 -12.40
C VAL A 312 13.98 -21.01 -11.41
N PRO A 313 14.85 -21.36 -10.46
CA PRO A 313 14.56 -22.40 -9.47
C PRO A 313 13.45 -21.97 -8.51
N ASN A 314 12.53 -22.89 -8.20
CA ASN A 314 11.51 -22.72 -7.16
C ASN A 314 12.17 -22.74 -5.77
N GLY A 315 11.87 -21.74 -4.92
CA GLY A 315 12.24 -21.71 -3.49
C GLY A 315 12.95 -20.42 -3.04
N GLU A 316 12.80 -20.07 -1.75
CA GLU A 316 13.56 -19.00 -1.10
C GLU A 316 15.05 -19.39 -1.06
N LYS A 317 15.93 -18.52 -1.57
CA LYS A 317 17.38 -18.79 -1.68
C LYS A 317 18.24 -17.88 -0.80
N PHE A 318 17.70 -16.74 -0.39
CA PHE A 318 18.42 -15.74 0.39
C PHE A 318 17.66 -15.42 1.67
N LEU A 319 18.33 -15.51 2.82
CA LEU A 319 17.76 -15.16 4.13
C LEU A 319 18.32 -13.82 4.61
N PHE A 320 17.47 -12.91 5.05
CA PHE A 320 17.85 -11.67 5.71
C PHE A 320 17.49 -11.69 7.20
N LYS A 321 18.49 -11.51 8.07
CA LYS A 321 18.35 -11.35 9.53
C LYS A 321 18.91 -10.01 9.97
N SER A 322 18.03 -9.08 10.32
CA SER A 322 18.39 -7.69 10.60
C SER A 322 17.32 -7.01 11.45
N PRO A 323 17.64 -5.91 12.16
CA PRO A 323 16.62 -4.95 12.59
C PRO A 323 15.70 -4.54 11.43
N CYS A 324 14.45 -4.18 11.76
CA CYS A 324 13.36 -3.85 10.82
C CYS A 324 13.74 -2.77 9.76
N ASP A 325 14.81 -2.02 9.99
CA ASP A 325 15.32 -0.94 9.14
C ASP A 325 15.81 -1.39 7.75
N PHE A 326 16.16 -2.68 7.57
CA PHE A 326 16.61 -3.20 6.26
C PHE A 326 15.48 -3.49 5.28
N SER A 327 14.23 -3.48 5.75
CA SER A 327 13.03 -3.63 4.90
C SER A 327 13.00 -2.62 3.75
N GLN A 328 13.49 -1.40 3.98
CA GLN A 328 13.60 -0.36 2.96
C GLN A 328 14.56 -0.74 1.83
N THR A 329 15.63 -1.47 2.14
CA THR A 329 16.60 -1.93 1.15
C THR A 329 16.04 -3.10 0.33
N ILE A 330 15.33 -4.04 0.97
CA ILE A 330 14.69 -5.17 0.27
C ILE A 330 13.63 -4.70 -0.71
N ALA A 331 12.92 -3.61 -0.40
CA ALA A 331 11.95 -3.01 -1.29
C ALA A 331 12.53 -2.56 -2.66
N TYR A 332 13.86 -2.47 -2.80
CA TYR A 332 14.54 -2.21 -4.08
C TYR A 332 14.96 -3.48 -4.85
N LEU A 333 14.79 -4.69 -4.33
CA LEU A 333 15.22 -5.93 -4.99
C LEU A 333 14.10 -6.50 -5.88
N THR A 334 14.44 -7.11 -7.01
CA THR A 334 13.49 -7.89 -7.83
C THR A 334 13.50 -9.37 -7.43
N ASN A 335 12.51 -10.15 -7.87
CA ASN A 335 12.39 -11.59 -7.56
C ASN A 335 12.22 -11.87 -6.07
N ASP A 336 11.28 -11.16 -5.44
CA ASP A 336 11.00 -11.21 -4.00
C ASP A 336 10.77 -12.62 -3.46
N ASN A 337 10.27 -13.54 -4.30
CA ASN A 337 10.08 -14.95 -3.96
C ASN A 337 11.39 -15.71 -3.66
N LEU A 338 12.55 -15.13 -3.97
CA LEU A 338 13.85 -15.69 -3.61
C LEU A 338 14.32 -15.25 -2.22
N PHE A 339 13.66 -14.28 -1.60
CA PHE A 339 14.10 -13.64 -0.36
C PHE A 339 13.17 -13.97 0.81
N ARG A 340 13.74 -14.58 1.86
CA ARG A 340 13.09 -14.70 3.17
C ARG A 340 13.60 -13.61 4.10
N CYS A 341 12.72 -12.90 4.77
CA CYS A 341 13.08 -11.87 5.75
C CYS A 341 12.63 -12.27 7.15
N GLU A 342 13.57 -12.34 8.09
CA GLU A 342 13.32 -12.57 9.51
C GLU A 342 13.84 -11.35 10.28
N PHE A 343 13.02 -10.29 10.31
CA PHE A 343 13.34 -9.01 10.96
C PHE A 343 12.76 -8.92 12.37
N ASP A 344 13.22 -7.94 13.14
CA ASP A 344 12.62 -7.59 14.44
C ASP A 344 11.11 -7.32 14.26
N TYR A 345 10.29 -7.92 15.13
CA TYR A 345 8.83 -7.87 15.04
C TYR A 345 8.20 -7.50 16.39
N VAL A 346 6.89 -7.23 16.38
CA VAL A 346 6.12 -6.93 17.59
C VAL A 346 5.46 -8.21 18.08
N GLY A 347 5.82 -8.65 19.29
CA GLY A 347 5.29 -9.87 19.90
C GLY A 347 3.79 -9.73 20.20
N ALA A 348 2.99 -10.67 19.71
CA ALA A 348 1.52 -10.59 19.77
C ALA A 348 0.96 -10.58 21.21
N ALA A 349 1.64 -11.25 22.15
CA ALA A 349 1.16 -11.41 23.52
C ALA A 349 1.35 -10.16 24.40
N ARG A 350 2.42 -9.39 24.16
CA ARG A 350 2.83 -8.27 25.03
C ARG A 350 2.99 -6.93 24.31
N ASN A 351 2.86 -6.92 22.98
CA ASN A 351 3.04 -5.73 22.14
C ASN A 351 4.41 -5.05 22.34
N ASN A 352 5.45 -5.85 22.55
CA ASN A 352 6.84 -5.45 22.73
C ASN A 352 7.68 -5.81 21.50
N VAL A 353 8.83 -5.17 21.31
CA VAL A 353 9.73 -5.49 20.19
C VAL A 353 10.57 -6.71 20.53
N ILE A 354 10.56 -7.70 19.64
CA ILE A 354 11.31 -8.95 19.74
C ILE A 354 12.49 -8.90 18.77
N ALA A 355 13.68 -8.60 19.30
CA ALA A 355 14.90 -8.40 18.51
C ALA A 355 16.01 -9.44 18.79
N GLY A 356 15.90 -10.21 19.87
CA GLY A 356 16.96 -11.13 20.31
C GLY A 356 17.33 -12.21 19.28
N HIS A 357 16.38 -12.57 18.42
CA HIS A 357 16.53 -13.66 17.45
C HIS A 357 17.49 -13.30 16.28
N ASN A 358 17.83 -12.01 16.14
CA ASN A 358 18.81 -11.50 15.19
C ASN A 358 20.20 -11.26 15.81
N HIS A 359 20.38 -11.49 17.12
CA HIS A 359 21.65 -11.27 17.80
C HIS A 359 22.55 -12.51 17.76
N SER A 360 23.88 -12.31 17.62
CA SER A 360 24.82 -13.44 17.50
C SER A 360 24.79 -14.41 18.69
N VAL A 361 24.53 -13.92 19.91
CA VAL A 361 24.29 -14.75 21.11
C VAL A 361 23.22 -15.81 20.85
N PHE A 362 22.00 -15.39 20.50
CA PHE A 362 20.87 -16.30 20.27
C PHE A 362 21.19 -17.27 19.12
N LEU A 363 21.65 -16.74 17.99
CA LEU A 363 21.98 -17.54 16.81
C LEU A 363 23.04 -18.59 17.09
N SER A 364 24.05 -18.25 17.91
CA SER A 364 25.11 -19.19 18.28
C SER A 364 24.68 -20.24 19.29
N GLN A 365 23.55 -20.09 20.00
CA GLN A 365 23.07 -21.07 20.97
C GLN A 365 21.80 -21.80 20.52
N LEU A 366 21.16 -21.34 19.44
CA LEU A 366 19.86 -21.82 18.97
C LEU A 366 19.79 -23.34 18.77
N LYS A 367 20.84 -23.96 18.21
CA LYS A 367 20.92 -25.42 18.01
C LYS A 367 21.24 -26.19 19.29
N ASP A 368 21.85 -25.53 20.26
CA ASP A 368 22.32 -26.14 21.50
C ASP A 368 21.24 -26.14 22.59
N TYR A 369 20.22 -25.26 22.48
CA TYR A 369 19.11 -25.21 23.43
C TYR A 369 18.25 -26.48 23.42
N SER A 370 18.19 -27.15 24.57
CA SER A 370 17.20 -28.18 24.83
C SER A 370 15.77 -27.60 24.92
N PRO A 371 14.72 -28.40 24.72
CA PRO A 371 13.33 -27.95 24.89
C PRO A 371 13.05 -27.34 26.27
N ALA A 372 13.69 -27.87 27.32
CA ALA A 372 13.56 -27.35 28.68
C ALA A 372 14.18 -25.95 28.82
N GLU A 373 15.36 -25.73 28.23
CA GLU A 373 16.03 -24.43 28.23
C GLU A 373 15.24 -23.38 27.44
N LYS A 374 14.62 -23.77 26.30
CA LYS A 374 13.72 -22.87 25.55
C LYS A 374 12.54 -22.40 26.41
N GLN A 375 11.85 -23.33 27.07
CA GLN A 375 10.72 -23.00 27.96
C GLN A 375 11.17 -22.16 29.16
N GLU A 376 12.36 -22.42 29.68
CA GLU A 376 12.96 -21.64 30.74
C GLU A 376 13.28 -20.21 30.31
N ILE A 377 13.81 -19.99 29.11
CA ILE A 377 14.03 -18.66 28.53
C ILE A 377 12.69 -17.93 28.38
N LEU A 378 11.66 -18.57 27.81
CA LEU A 378 10.34 -17.97 27.60
C LEU A 378 9.66 -17.53 28.90
N ARG A 379 9.85 -18.31 29.97
CA ARG A 379 9.34 -17.99 31.30
C ARG A 379 10.08 -16.81 31.92
N ASP A 380 11.41 -16.78 31.79
CA ASP A 380 12.25 -15.82 32.49
C ASP A 380 12.39 -14.47 31.76
N CYS A 381 12.26 -14.45 30.43
CA CYS A 381 12.59 -13.29 29.60
C CYS A 381 11.33 -12.72 28.94
N ILE A 382 10.79 -11.62 29.47
CA ILE A 382 9.54 -11.07 28.90
C ILE A 382 9.70 -10.51 27.48
N PHE A 383 10.93 -10.24 27.08
CA PHE A 383 11.34 -9.71 25.78
C PHE A 383 11.57 -10.80 24.73
N TYR A 384 11.30 -12.08 25.06
CA TYR A 384 11.38 -13.23 24.15
C TYR A 384 10.00 -13.89 24.01
N ASP A 385 9.74 -14.51 22.85
CA ASP A 385 8.55 -15.32 22.60
C ASP A 385 8.88 -16.60 21.80
N GLU A 386 7.86 -17.45 21.63
CA GLU A 386 8.04 -18.78 21.02
C GLU A 386 8.44 -18.71 19.55
N GLU A 387 7.99 -17.68 18.83
CA GLU A 387 8.25 -17.49 17.39
C GLU A 387 9.75 -17.32 17.10
N MET A 388 10.53 -16.76 18.03
CA MET A 388 11.99 -16.64 17.92
C MET A 388 12.69 -17.98 17.66
N PHE A 389 12.16 -19.07 18.21
CA PHE A 389 12.74 -20.40 18.09
C PHE A 389 12.35 -21.13 16.78
N ASN A 390 11.42 -20.55 16.01
CA ASN A 390 10.91 -21.10 14.76
C ASN A 390 11.64 -20.54 13.51
N GLY A 391 12.71 -19.77 13.72
CA GLY A 391 13.55 -19.23 12.64
C GLY A 391 14.20 -20.32 11.80
N THR A 392 14.39 -20.02 10.51
CA THR A 392 14.73 -21.02 9.49
C THR A 392 16.21 -21.14 9.17
N ILE A 393 17.04 -20.28 9.75
CA ILE A 393 18.49 -20.17 9.46
C ILE A 393 19.25 -21.51 9.50
N TYR A 394 18.82 -22.47 10.31
CA TYR A 394 19.45 -23.81 10.41
C TYR A 394 18.55 -24.96 9.98
N THR A 395 17.29 -24.70 9.61
CA THR A 395 16.34 -25.74 9.18
C THR A 395 16.19 -25.79 7.67
N GLU A 396 16.41 -24.66 6.99
CA GLU A 396 16.32 -24.52 5.54
C GLU A 396 17.72 -24.31 4.92
N LYS A 397 17.86 -24.62 3.63
CA LYS A 397 19.09 -24.37 2.89
C LYS A 397 19.01 -23.04 2.15
N TYR A 398 19.91 -22.12 2.48
CA TYR A 398 20.07 -20.84 1.79
C TYR A 398 21.38 -20.79 1.01
N ASP A 399 21.36 -20.16 -0.16
CA ASP A 399 22.58 -19.86 -0.91
C ASP A 399 23.38 -18.75 -0.17
N ILE A 400 22.69 -17.72 0.33
CA ILE A 400 23.30 -16.65 1.14
C ILE A 400 22.41 -16.29 2.34
N VAL A 401 23.02 -16.16 3.51
CA VAL A 401 22.42 -15.56 4.71
C VAL A 401 23.03 -14.18 4.92
N PHE A 402 22.22 -13.13 4.88
CA PHE A 402 22.59 -11.77 5.25
C PHE A 402 22.29 -11.55 6.73
N LEU A 403 23.31 -11.23 7.52
CA LEU A 403 23.18 -11.03 8.97
C LEU A 403 23.76 -9.67 9.39
N SER A 404 22.92 -8.83 10.00
CA SER A 404 23.34 -7.52 10.50
C SER A 404 24.09 -7.59 11.82
N THR A 405 25.09 -6.73 12.00
CA THR A 405 25.85 -6.61 13.26
C THR A 405 25.30 -5.51 14.18
N PHE A 406 24.16 -4.88 13.82
CA PHE A 406 23.72 -3.65 14.47
C PHE A 406 23.31 -3.87 15.93
N ASN A 407 22.56 -4.94 16.20
CA ASN A 407 22.14 -5.30 17.56
C ASN A 407 23.33 -5.75 18.42
N ASP A 408 24.35 -6.38 17.83
CA ASP A 408 25.55 -6.83 18.55
C ASP A 408 26.39 -5.68 19.11
N ALA A 409 26.39 -4.52 18.47
CA ALA A 409 27.13 -3.35 18.95
C ALA A 409 26.47 -2.68 20.17
N PHE A 410 25.26 -3.09 20.56
CA PHE A 410 24.40 -2.33 21.47
C PHE A 410 23.69 -3.14 22.55
N ALA A 411 23.25 -4.37 22.26
CA ALA A 411 22.41 -5.10 23.21
C ALA A 411 23.19 -5.48 24.47
N GLY A 412 22.54 -5.38 25.63
CA GLY A 412 23.09 -5.90 26.88
C GLY A 412 23.04 -7.42 26.90
N ILE A 413 24.13 -8.08 27.28
CA ILE A 413 24.22 -9.54 27.39
C ILE A 413 24.04 -9.95 28.86
N TYR A 414 23.19 -10.95 29.08
CA TYR A 414 22.91 -11.49 30.40
C TYR A 414 23.13 -13.00 30.40
N GLN A 415 23.98 -13.48 31.30
CA GLN A 415 24.23 -14.90 31.54
C GLN A 415 23.30 -15.38 32.64
N LYS A 416 22.56 -16.46 32.41
CA LYS A 416 21.83 -17.11 33.49
C LYS A 416 22.81 -17.74 34.48
N LYS A 417 22.62 -17.51 35.78
CA LYS A 417 23.48 -18.09 36.83
C LYS A 417 23.37 -19.61 36.80
N ASN A 418 24.51 -20.29 36.95
CA ASN A 418 24.63 -21.75 36.93
C ASN A 418 24.16 -22.44 35.64
N SER A 419 24.08 -21.71 34.53
CA SER A 419 23.72 -22.24 33.21
C SER A 419 24.59 -21.57 32.14
N ASN A 420 24.69 -22.19 30.96
CA ASN A 420 25.35 -21.61 29.80
C ASN A 420 24.42 -20.70 28.97
N ILE A 421 23.13 -20.59 29.32
CA ILE A 421 22.16 -19.73 28.63
C ILE A 421 22.57 -18.27 28.69
N GLN A 422 22.75 -17.65 27.52
CA GLN A 422 22.87 -16.21 27.37
C GLN A 422 21.65 -15.64 26.67
N VAL A 423 21.17 -14.51 27.17
CA VAL A 423 20.07 -13.75 26.56
C VAL A 423 20.49 -12.30 26.38
N THR A 424 19.81 -11.61 25.48
CA THR A 424 20.09 -10.21 25.18
C THR A 424 18.87 -9.35 25.37
N ALA A 425 19.04 -8.21 26.02
CA ALA A 425 17.94 -7.28 26.31
C ALA A 425 18.44 -5.84 26.45
N GLY A 426 17.62 -4.90 25.96
CA GLY A 426 17.84 -3.47 26.15
C GLY A 426 19.23 -2.98 25.71
N SER A 427 19.65 -1.86 26.30
CA SER A 427 20.98 -1.28 26.10
C SER A 427 21.98 -1.85 27.10
N TYR A 428 23.22 -2.11 26.68
CA TYR A 428 24.31 -2.41 27.62
C TYR A 428 24.60 -1.26 28.59
N LEU A 429 24.17 -0.03 28.27
CA LEU A 429 24.35 1.15 29.13
C LEU A 429 23.41 1.16 30.34
N TYR A 430 22.28 0.45 30.26
CA TYR A 430 21.25 0.42 31.30
C TYR A 430 20.93 -1.03 31.69
N PRO A 431 21.83 -1.72 32.41
CA PRO A 431 21.64 -3.12 32.74
C PRO A 431 20.36 -3.36 33.53
N LEU A 432 19.55 -4.34 33.11
CA LEU A 432 18.32 -4.72 33.80
C LEU A 432 18.59 -5.23 35.23
N THR A 433 19.81 -5.69 35.51
CA THR A 433 20.23 -6.22 36.81
C THR A 433 20.77 -5.14 37.76
N ASP A 434 20.89 -3.88 37.32
CA ASP A 434 21.38 -2.78 38.15
C ASP A 434 20.23 -1.88 38.61
N GLN A 435 19.99 -1.88 39.92
CA GLN A 435 18.90 -1.17 40.59
C GLN A 435 18.93 0.34 40.34
N ASN A 436 20.09 0.93 40.04
CA ASN A 436 20.20 2.36 39.76
C ASN A 436 19.42 2.77 38.50
N PHE A 437 19.19 1.84 37.56
CA PHE A 437 18.45 2.12 36.31
C PHE A 437 16.99 1.72 36.37
N TRP A 438 16.55 0.99 37.41
CA TRP A 438 15.17 0.49 37.52
C TRP A 438 14.12 1.61 37.46
N PRO A 439 14.27 2.76 38.17
CA PRO A 439 13.29 3.83 38.07
C PRO A 439 13.11 4.31 36.62
N GLY A 440 14.21 4.36 35.85
CA GLY A 440 14.20 4.77 34.45
C GLY A 440 13.58 3.72 33.52
N LEU A 441 13.89 2.44 33.74
CA LEU A 441 13.36 1.31 32.98
C LEU A 441 11.86 1.09 33.24
N ILE A 442 11.41 1.27 34.48
CA ILE A 442 9.99 1.12 34.88
C ILE A 442 9.17 2.31 34.35
N SER A 443 9.69 3.52 34.45
CA SER A 443 9.01 4.72 33.93
C SER A 443 9.01 4.81 32.40
N GLY A 444 9.82 4.00 31.71
CA GLY A 444 10.01 4.07 30.26
C GLY A 444 10.86 5.27 29.80
N THR A 445 11.56 5.95 30.72
CA THR A 445 12.48 7.05 30.37
C THR A 445 13.82 6.55 29.85
N LEU A 446 14.18 5.29 30.14
CA LEU A 446 15.31 4.60 29.54
C LEU A 446 14.84 3.63 28.46
N TYR A 447 15.66 3.44 27.44
CA TYR A 447 15.34 2.56 26.32
C TYR A 447 15.11 1.10 26.77
N SER A 448 13.93 0.57 26.45
CA SER A 448 13.52 -0.81 26.75
C SER A 448 12.97 -1.59 25.56
N ALA A 449 13.09 -1.07 24.32
CA ALA A 449 12.51 -1.68 23.12
C ALA A 449 11.00 -2.01 23.27
N SER A 450 10.24 -1.07 23.83
CA SER A 450 8.81 -1.22 24.13
C SER A 450 8.47 -2.35 25.12
N ASN A 451 9.45 -2.83 25.90
CA ASN A 451 9.18 -3.71 27.03
C ASN A 451 8.79 -2.89 28.26
N THR A 452 7.72 -3.29 28.92
CA THR A 452 7.30 -2.73 30.20
C THR A 452 7.83 -3.60 31.33
N PHE A 453 8.64 -3.00 32.21
CA PHE A 453 9.22 -3.70 33.35
C PHE A 453 8.53 -3.27 34.64
N THR A 454 8.34 -4.22 35.56
CA THR A 454 7.99 -3.93 36.96
C THR A 454 9.22 -4.14 37.85
N GLU A 455 9.19 -3.56 39.04
CA GLU A 455 10.25 -3.75 40.03
C GLU A 455 10.38 -5.22 40.43
N GLU A 456 9.25 -5.92 40.59
CA GLU A 456 9.22 -7.35 40.91
C GLU A 456 9.91 -8.18 39.83
N TYR A 457 9.62 -7.90 38.56
CA TYR A 457 10.26 -8.59 37.44
C TYR A 457 11.76 -8.32 37.40
N LEU A 458 12.19 -7.06 37.51
CA LEU A 458 13.61 -6.70 37.44
C LEU A 458 14.39 -7.31 38.61
N LYS A 459 13.78 -7.37 39.79
CA LYS A 459 14.34 -8.07 40.94
C LYS A 459 14.50 -9.57 40.67
N GLU A 460 13.44 -10.25 40.25
CA GLU A 460 13.49 -11.68 39.92
C GLU A 460 14.52 -11.98 38.81
N PHE A 461 14.57 -11.13 37.78
CA PHE A 461 15.53 -11.24 36.70
C PHE A 461 16.97 -11.07 37.22
N SER A 462 17.25 -10.09 38.08
CA SER A 462 18.57 -9.86 38.69
C SER A 462 19.03 -10.99 39.63
N GLU A 463 18.09 -11.70 40.24
CA GLU A 463 18.37 -12.89 41.04
C GLU A 463 18.81 -14.06 40.16
N LYS A 464 18.24 -14.19 38.96
CA LYS A 464 18.52 -15.30 38.01
C LYS A 464 19.66 -15.05 37.03
N TYR A 465 19.90 -13.79 36.64
CA TYR A 465 20.83 -13.43 35.57
C TYR A 465 21.95 -12.50 36.07
N GLU A 466 23.09 -12.55 35.40
CA GLU A 466 24.24 -11.69 35.62
C GLU A 466 24.58 -10.93 34.33
N PHE A 467 24.73 -9.62 34.43
CA PHE A 467 25.12 -8.79 33.29
C PHE A 467 26.59 -9.02 32.89
N LYS A 468 26.83 -9.24 31.59
CA LYS A 468 28.16 -9.52 31.02
C LYS A 468 28.70 -8.39 30.13
N GLY A 469 27.99 -7.28 30.01
CA GLY A 469 28.39 -6.15 29.16
C GLY A 469 27.79 -6.23 27.75
N LYS A 470 28.47 -5.60 26.80
CA LYS A 470 28.20 -5.68 25.36
C LYS A 470 29.03 -6.78 24.71
N THR A 471 28.71 -7.13 23.46
CA THR A 471 29.53 -8.02 22.65
C THR A 471 30.96 -7.49 22.49
N THR A 472 31.95 -8.32 22.79
CA THR A 472 33.37 -8.04 22.48
C THR A 472 33.71 -8.50 21.06
N PRO A 473 34.71 -7.89 20.39
CA PRO A 473 35.11 -8.32 19.05
C PRO A 473 35.58 -9.78 18.99
N GLU A 474 36.25 -10.25 20.05
CA GLU A 474 36.72 -11.63 20.16
C GLU A 474 35.54 -12.61 20.28
N ASP A 475 34.58 -12.34 21.17
CA ASP A 475 33.41 -13.19 21.35
C ASP A 475 32.53 -13.21 20.10
N TYR A 476 32.38 -12.06 19.43
CA TYR A 476 31.65 -12.01 18.16
C TYR A 476 32.30 -12.91 17.11
N CYS A 477 33.62 -12.82 16.93
CA CYS A 477 34.33 -13.66 15.96
C CYS A 477 34.20 -15.15 16.28
N LYS A 478 34.23 -15.54 17.57
CA LYS A 478 33.96 -16.91 18.01
C LYS A 478 32.53 -17.35 17.65
N ARG A 479 31.54 -16.52 17.93
CA ARG A 479 30.13 -16.81 17.63
C ARG A 479 29.86 -16.89 16.13
N ILE A 480 30.41 -15.98 15.32
CA ILE A 480 30.32 -16.04 13.85
C ILE A 480 30.97 -17.31 13.32
N SER A 481 32.12 -17.72 13.86
CA SER A 481 32.77 -18.97 13.47
C SER A 481 31.88 -20.19 13.78
N LYS A 482 31.21 -20.20 14.94
CA LYS A 482 30.23 -21.24 15.27
C LYS A 482 29.01 -21.21 14.34
N ILE A 483 28.41 -20.04 14.11
CA ILE A 483 27.26 -19.87 13.19
C ILE A 483 27.64 -20.39 11.79
N LEU A 484 28.79 -20.00 11.24
CA LEU A 484 29.31 -20.51 9.96
C LEU A 484 29.49 -22.04 9.92
N ASN A 485 29.88 -22.64 11.05
CA ASN A 485 30.02 -24.09 11.16
C ASN A 485 28.66 -24.81 11.21
N ASP A 486 27.67 -24.17 11.83
CA ASP A 486 26.32 -24.67 12.04
C ASP A 486 25.38 -24.49 10.84
N LEU A 487 25.67 -23.51 9.97
CA LEU A 487 25.06 -23.34 8.65
C LEU A 487 25.43 -24.49 7.70
N ASP A 488 24.60 -24.70 6.67
CA ASP A 488 24.92 -25.60 5.56
C ASP A 488 26.29 -25.28 4.95
N LYS A 489 27.03 -26.29 4.50
CA LYS A 489 28.45 -26.13 4.11
C LYS A 489 28.65 -25.29 2.85
N GLU A 490 27.61 -25.12 2.03
CA GLU A 490 27.65 -24.32 0.81
C GLU A 490 27.15 -22.88 1.04
N THR A 491 26.36 -22.64 2.10
CA THR A 491 25.82 -21.32 2.41
C THR A 491 26.91 -20.29 2.65
N ILE A 492 26.79 -19.13 2.00
CA ILE A 492 27.61 -17.96 2.28
C ILE A 492 26.96 -17.15 3.40
N LEU A 493 27.74 -16.72 4.38
CA LEU A 493 27.32 -15.73 5.37
C LEU A 493 27.82 -14.36 4.93
N CYS A 494 26.91 -13.42 4.69
CA CYS A 494 27.22 -12.03 4.39
C CYS A 494 26.91 -11.16 5.62
N LEU A 495 27.94 -10.63 6.27
CA LEU A 495 27.76 -9.75 7.42
C LEU A 495 27.56 -8.30 6.97
N ILE A 496 26.51 -7.67 7.49
CA ILE A 496 26.20 -6.26 7.24
C ILE A 496 26.81 -5.43 8.37
N LEU A 497 27.91 -4.73 8.06
CA LEU A 497 28.71 -4.01 9.04
C LEU A 497 28.10 -2.65 9.37
N GLY A 498 28.06 -2.29 10.65
CA GLY A 498 27.55 -1.00 11.11
C GLY A 498 28.45 0.19 10.72
N VAL A 499 27.91 1.40 10.86
CA VAL A 499 28.61 2.63 10.50
C VAL A 499 29.62 3.04 11.60
N GLU A 500 30.84 3.33 11.19
CA GLU A 500 31.99 3.73 12.04
C GLU A 500 32.11 5.25 12.23
N PHE A 501 31.17 5.98 11.64
CA PHE A 501 31.12 7.42 11.66
C PHE A 501 30.07 7.90 12.69
N PRO A 502 30.36 8.90 13.54
CA PRO A 502 29.40 9.41 14.50
C PRO A 502 28.19 10.05 13.79
N CYS A 503 27.01 9.97 14.40
CA CYS A 503 25.82 10.71 13.95
C CYS A 503 25.64 11.96 14.82
N GLU A 504 25.93 13.15 14.28
CA GLU A 504 25.79 14.42 15.02
C GLU A 504 24.32 14.80 15.27
N LYS A 505 23.41 14.25 14.48
CA LYS A 505 21.96 14.48 14.59
C LYS A 505 21.30 13.63 15.68
N ASN A 506 22.04 12.70 16.29
CA ASN A 506 21.49 11.80 17.29
C ASN A 506 21.16 12.55 18.59
N THR A 507 19.91 12.41 19.04
CA THR A 507 19.43 12.97 20.30
C THR A 507 19.28 11.91 21.40
N GLU A 508 19.40 10.63 21.05
CA GLU A 508 19.15 9.52 21.95
C GLU A 508 20.43 9.12 22.71
N PRO A 509 20.45 9.18 24.05
CA PRO A 509 21.64 8.88 24.84
C PRO A 509 22.24 7.49 24.56
N PHE A 510 21.40 6.52 24.19
CA PHE A 510 21.80 5.13 23.98
C PHE A 510 22.41 4.85 22.58
N TYR A 511 22.43 5.85 21.70
CA TYR A 511 23.16 5.83 20.43
C TYR A 511 24.50 6.57 20.49
N VAL A 512 24.76 7.30 21.58
CA VAL A 512 26.04 7.99 21.80
C VAL A 512 27.17 6.97 21.73
N ASP A 513 28.23 7.33 21.00
CA ASP A 513 29.44 6.52 20.81
C ASP A 513 29.24 5.11 20.23
N ARG A 514 28.05 4.80 19.69
CA ARG A 514 27.79 3.50 19.05
C ARG A 514 28.71 3.23 17.86
N HIS A 515 29.12 4.28 17.15
CA HIS A 515 30.12 4.19 16.08
C HIS A 515 31.47 3.64 16.57
N LEU A 516 31.89 3.90 17.82
CA LEU A 516 33.11 3.33 18.39
C LEU A 516 32.98 1.81 18.58
N ALA A 517 31.81 1.35 19.02
CA ALA A 517 31.53 -0.08 19.10
C ALA A 517 31.54 -0.75 17.70
N HIS A 518 31.03 -0.06 16.67
CA HIS A 518 31.14 -0.53 15.29
C HIS A 518 32.59 -0.57 14.81
N ILE A 519 33.43 0.42 15.12
CA ILE A 519 34.87 0.40 14.76
C ILE A 519 35.55 -0.85 15.31
N GLU A 520 35.42 -1.10 16.62
CA GLU A 520 36.01 -2.26 17.29
C GLU A 520 35.55 -3.58 16.65
N LEU A 521 34.24 -3.69 16.41
CA LEU A 521 33.62 -4.91 15.89
C LEU A 521 33.99 -5.15 14.41
N ASN A 522 33.86 -4.14 13.57
CA ASN A 522 34.11 -4.22 12.14
C ASN A 522 35.58 -4.50 11.84
N GLU A 523 36.52 -3.95 12.62
CA GLU A 523 37.94 -4.25 12.44
C GLU A 523 38.22 -5.75 12.62
N ALA A 524 37.65 -6.36 13.67
CA ALA A 524 37.79 -7.79 13.91
C ALA A 524 37.09 -8.64 12.84
N ILE A 525 35.89 -8.24 12.41
CA ILE A 525 35.15 -8.94 11.36
C ILE A 525 35.89 -8.89 10.02
N ARG A 526 36.44 -7.73 9.63
CA ARG A 526 37.24 -7.59 8.40
C ARG A 526 38.48 -8.49 8.44
N LYS A 527 39.12 -8.64 9.60
CA LYS A 527 40.24 -9.59 9.79
C LYS A 527 39.79 -11.03 9.65
N LEU A 528 38.64 -11.41 10.23
CA LEU A 528 38.07 -12.75 10.13
C LEU A 528 37.72 -13.11 8.67
N ALA A 529 37.06 -12.20 7.95
CA ALA A 529 36.60 -12.43 6.58
C ALA A 529 37.74 -12.63 5.57
N LYS A 530 38.89 -11.97 5.75
CA LYS A 530 40.07 -12.16 4.88
C LYS A 530 40.51 -13.61 4.75
N ASN A 531 40.29 -14.41 5.80
CA ASN A 531 40.72 -15.81 5.87
C ASN A 531 39.57 -16.81 5.62
N ASN A 532 38.36 -16.34 5.27
CA ASN A 532 37.19 -17.20 5.11
C ASN A 532 36.41 -16.87 3.85
N LYS A 533 36.47 -17.76 2.85
CA LYS A 533 35.80 -17.58 1.55
C LYS A 533 34.27 -17.58 1.61
N ARG A 534 33.69 -18.20 2.66
CA ARG A 534 32.24 -18.25 2.90
C ARG A 534 31.74 -17.03 3.69
N LEU A 535 32.65 -16.16 4.14
CA LEU A 535 32.31 -14.94 4.86
C LEU A 535 32.47 -13.74 3.93
N LYS A 536 31.35 -13.18 3.49
CA LYS A 536 31.29 -11.94 2.69
C LYS A 536 30.91 -10.78 3.59
N LEU A 537 31.21 -9.55 3.14
CA LEU A 537 30.92 -8.34 3.89
C LEU A 537 30.09 -7.39 3.02
N LEU A 538 29.04 -6.85 3.62
CA LEU A 538 28.31 -5.69 3.13
C LEU A 538 28.64 -4.52 4.06
N ASP A 539 29.68 -3.77 3.71
CA ASP A 539 30.23 -2.73 4.58
C ASP A 539 29.54 -1.39 4.36
N MET A 540 28.74 -0.94 5.34
CA MET A 540 28.02 0.35 5.26
C MET A 540 28.97 1.54 5.12
N ASN A 541 30.23 1.40 5.58
CA ASN A 541 31.24 2.45 5.48
C ASN A 541 31.73 2.66 4.05
N GLU A 542 31.36 1.81 3.10
CA GLU A 542 31.58 2.05 1.66
C GLU A 542 30.52 2.99 1.05
N LEU A 543 29.36 3.11 1.69
CA LEU A 543 28.21 3.90 1.21
C LEU A 543 28.03 5.19 2.01
N VAL A 544 28.15 5.11 3.33
CA VAL A 544 27.97 6.23 4.25
C VAL A 544 29.31 6.93 4.42
N LYS A 545 29.42 8.16 3.92
CA LYS A 545 30.68 8.92 3.89
C LYS A 545 30.61 10.27 4.61
N SER A 546 29.42 10.71 5.00
CA SER A 546 29.21 12.02 5.62
C SER A 546 27.95 12.06 6.50
N GLN A 547 27.79 13.13 7.29
CA GLN A 547 26.55 13.38 8.06
C GLN A 547 25.29 13.49 7.19
N ASN A 548 25.44 13.79 5.89
CA ASN A 548 24.30 13.85 4.94
C ASN A 548 23.79 12.46 4.55
N ASP A 549 24.56 11.41 4.83
CA ASP A 549 24.21 10.01 4.54
C ASP A 549 23.53 9.32 5.74
N LEU A 550 23.32 10.06 6.82
CA LEU A 550 22.67 9.62 8.04
C LEU A 550 21.39 10.44 8.29
N THR A 551 20.35 9.79 8.80
CA THR A 551 19.09 10.44 9.15
C THR A 551 19.13 10.99 10.57
N VAL A 552 18.84 10.16 11.56
CA VAL A 552 18.75 10.50 13.00
C VAL A 552 19.65 9.62 13.86
N ASN A 553 20.03 8.44 13.37
CA ASN A 553 20.89 7.49 14.07
C ASN A 553 21.74 6.70 13.07
N LEU A 554 22.46 5.67 13.55
CA LEU A 554 23.41 4.87 12.76
C LEU A 554 22.79 3.63 12.09
N ASN A 555 21.51 3.38 12.32
CA ASN A 555 20.79 2.21 11.80
C ASN A 555 19.77 2.58 10.71
N GLU A 556 19.38 3.85 10.64
CA GLU A 556 18.44 4.38 9.64
C GLU A 556 19.17 5.20 8.57
N PHE A 557 18.85 4.93 7.31
CA PHE A 557 19.52 5.54 6.16
C PHE A 557 18.56 6.27 5.23
N PRO A 558 18.98 7.38 4.60
CA PRO A 558 18.22 8.02 3.53
C PRO A 558 18.03 7.05 2.36
N SER A 559 16.93 7.16 1.61
CA SER A 559 16.64 6.13 0.59
C SER A 559 17.61 6.11 -0.60
N ARG A 560 18.42 7.16 -0.79
CA ARG A 560 19.61 7.10 -1.67
C ARG A 560 20.59 6.01 -1.22
N ILE A 561 20.91 5.97 0.07
CA ILE A 561 21.80 4.96 0.67
C ILE A 561 21.16 3.57 0.63
N ASN A 562 19.86 3.44 0.92
CA ASN A 562 19.17 2.14 0.79
C ASN A 562 19.16 1.63 -0.66
N TYR A 563 19.02 2.51 -1.66
CA TYR A 563 19.14 2.12 -3.06
C TYR A 563 20.56 1.65 -3.42
N ASP A 564 21.59 2.40 -3.01
CA ASP A 564 22.99 2.01 -3.27
C ASP A 564 23.35 0.71 -2.52
N LEU A 565 22.77 0.48 -1.35
CA LEU A 565 22.88 -0.76 -0.59
C LEU A 565 22.24 -1.94 -1.32
N SER A 566 21.07 -1.74 -1.92
CA SER A 566 20.41 -2.78 -2.73
C SER A 566 21.27 -3.21 -3.93
N LYS A 567 21.96 -2.27 -4.57
CA LYS A 567 22.91 -2.59 -5.66
C LYS A 567 24.08 -3.42 -5.18
N LYS A 568 24.61 -3.16 -3.98
CA LYS A 568 25.66 -3.98 -3.38
C LYS A 568 25.17 -5.38 -3.04
N VAL A 569 23.96 -5.51 -2.51
CA VAL A 569 23.31 -6.82 -2.29
C VAL A 569 23.22 -7.60 -3.60
N ILE A 570 22.75 -6.96 -4.67
CA ILE A 570 22.66 -7.57 -6.01
C ILE A 570 24.04 -8.01 -6.51
N SER A 571 25.06 -7.15 -6.37
CA SER A 571 26.44 -7.50 -6.75
C SER A 571 26.93 -8.74 -6.03
N ILE A 572 26.74 -8.81 -4.71
CA ILE A 572 27.15 -9.95 -3.89
C ILE A 572 26.43 -11.23 -4.34
N ILE A 573 25.12 -11.16 -4.61
CA ILE A 573 24.33 -12.31 -5.06
C ILE A 573 24.82 -12.78 -6.43
N ASN A 574 24.89 -11.88 -7.41
CA ASN A 574 25.26 -12.21 -8.79
C ASN A 574 26.71 -12.72 -8.89
N GLU A 575 27.62 -12.25 -8.04
CA GLU A 575 29.02 -12.73 -7.98
C GLU A 575 29.16 -14.09 -7.28
N SER A 576 28.26 -14.40 -6.35
CA SER A 576 28.38 -15.55 -5.46
C SER A 576 27.52 -16.74 -5.90
N VAL A 577 26.48 -16.51 -6.69
CA VAL A 577 25.48 -17.50 -7.09
C VAL A 577 25.13 -17.28 -8.57
N GLN A 578 24.87 -18.37 -9.31
CA GLN A 578 24.40 -18.31 -10.70
C GLN A 578 22.91 -17.94 -10.78
N VAL A 579 22.53 -16.81 -10.20
CA VAL A 579 21.16 -16.26 -10.22
C VAL A 579 21.26 -14.77 -10.57
N GLU A 580 20.55 -14.31 -11.60
CA GLU A 580 20.48 -12.89 -11.95
C GLU A 580 19.35 -12.20 -11.16
N ILE A 581 19.73 -11.24 -10.32
CA ILE A 581 18.80 -10.34 -9.62
C ILE A 581 19.01 -8.91 -10.13
N GLY A 582 17.90 -8.20 -10.36
CA GLY A 582 17.88 -6.78 -10.75
C GLY A 582 17.46 -5.85 -9.62
N SER A 583 17.58 -4.54 -9.85
CA SER A 583 17.16 -3.48 -8.92
C SER A 583 15.88 -2.77 -9.41
N ARG A 584 14.94 -2.51 -8.51
CA ARG A 584 13.81 -1.58 -8.70
C ARG A 584 14.29 -0.13 -8.66
N SER A 585 13.54 0.78 -9.29
CA SER A 585 13.92 2.20 -9.40
C SER A 585 14.02 2.90 -8.04
N SER A 586 15.08 3.71 -7.86
CA SER A 586 15.36 4.43 -6.62
C SER A 586 14.26 5.43 -6.20
N LEU A 587 13.55 5.97 -7.19
CA LEU A 587 12.49 6.97 -7.01
C LEU A 587 11.20 6.38 -6.45
N LEU A 588 10.88 5.12 -6.77
CA LEU A 588 9.65 4.46 -6.34
C LEU A 588 9.69 4.16 -4.83
N VAL A 589 10.76 3.54 -4.36
CA VAL A 589 10.88 3.15 -2.94
C VAL A 589 11.18 4.34 -2.01
N HIS A 590 11.86 5.41 -2.49
CA HIS A 590 12.02 6.65 -1.72
C HIS A 590 10.65 7.31 -1.43
N PHE A 591 9.68 7.08 -2.33
CA PHE A 591 8.31 7.53 -2.16
C PHE A 591 7.56 6.69 -1.11
N ASP A 592 7.67 5.35 -1.20
CA ASP A 592 7.05 4.41 -0.26
C ASP A 592 7.54 4.57 1.19
N VAL A 593 8.84 4.76 1.39
CA VAL A 593 9.45 4.94 2.72
C VAL A 593 8.99 6.25 3.38
N LEU A 594 8.96 7.36 2.63
CA LEU A 594 8.44 8.64 3.14
C LEU A 594 6.93 8.56 3.46
N LEU A 595 6.16 7.82 2.66
CA LEU A 595 4.73 7.61 2.92
C LEU A 595 4.50 6.77 4.19
N ASN A 596 5.31 5.74 4.41
CA ASN A 596 5.20 4.85 5.57
C ASN A 596 5.68 5.50 6.87
N ASN A 597 6.78 6.26 6.85
CA ASN A 597 7.27 7.00 8.02
C ASN A 597 6.29 8.12 8.43
N ALA A 598 5.67 8.80 7.47
CA ALA A 598 4.60 9.78 7.74
C ALA A 598 3.35 9.12 8.35
N LYS A 599 3.00 7.90 7.92
CA LYS A 599 1.90 7.11 8.51
C LYS A 599 2.21 6.68 9.95
N GLN A 600 3.44 6.27 10.27
CA GLN A 600 3.83 5.81 11.61
C GLN A 600 3.89 6.97 12.63
N LEU A 601 4.48 8.11 12.27
CA LEU A 601 4.55 9.29 13.14
C LEU A 601 3.16 9.82 13.54
N VAL A 602 2.22 9.76 12.60
CA VAL A 602 0.82 10.19 12.78
C VAL A 602 0.03 9.19 13.65
N ARG A 603 0.44 7.91 13.68
CA ARG A 603 -0.20 6.85 14.49
C ARG A 603 0.20 6.86 15.97
N ASN A 604 1.40 7.35 16.30
CA ASN A 604 1.96 7.24 17.66
C ASN A 604 1.79 8.51 18.54
N ILE A 605 1.47 9.67 17.96
CA ILE A 605 1.39 10.96 18.69
C ILE A 605 -0.03 11.50 18.78
N ILE A 606 -0.93 11.07 17.88
CA ILE A 606 -2.24 11.70 17.72
C ILE A 606 -3.34 10.64 17.76
N PRO A 607 -4.30 10.71 18.70
CA PRO A 607 -5.45 9.82 18.71
C PRO A 607 -6.17 9.85 17.36
N LYS A 608 -6.58 8.69 16.83
CA LYS A 608 -7.21 8.57 15.50
C LYS A 608 -8.43 9.48 15.30
N GLU A 609 -9.02 9.97 16.38
CA GLU A 609 -10.22 10.80 16.41
C GLU A 609 -9.91 12.31 16.49
N SER A 610 -8.64 12.71 16.60
CA SER A 610 -8.27 14.12 16.71
C SER A 610 -8.34 14.84 15.34
N GLY A 611 -8.85 16.08 15.34
CA GLY A 611 -8.86 16.93 14.15
C GLY A 611 -7.46 17.23 13.58
N LEU A 612 -6.42 17.11 14.40
CA LEU A 612 -5.02 17.27 13.98
C LEU A 612 -4.56 16.08 13.11
N TYR A 613 -5.02 14.86 13.42
CA TYR A 613 -4.79 13.66 12.60
C TYR A 613 -5.47 13.81 11.22
N ALA A 614 -6.71 14.31 11.20
CA ALA A 614 -7.44 14.58 9.96
C ALA A 614 -6.78 15.67 9.12
N GLY A 615 -6.25 16.72 9.76
CA GLY A 615 -5.49 17.79 9.10
C GLY A 615 -4.18 17.31 8.49
N MET A 616 -3.38 16.51 9.23
CA MET A 616 -2.13 15.94 8.71
C MET A 616 -2.37 14.90 7.61
N LYS A 617 -3.43 14.08 7.72
CA LYS A 617 -3.88 13.15 6.68
C LYS A 617 -4.31 13.88 5.39
N ASN A 618 -5.00 15.01 5.50
CA ASN A 618 -5.31 15.87 4.36
C ASN A 618 -4.06 16.54 3.78
N MET A 619 -3.13 17.00 4.61
CA MET A 619 -1.87 17.61 4.14
C MET A 619 -0.96 16.59 3.43
N TYR A 620 -0.96 15.34 3.89
CA TYR A 620 -0.37 14.19 3.20
C TYR A 620 -1.05 13.91 1.84
N PHE A 621 -2.38 13.96 1.78
CA PHE A 621 -3.16 13.85 0.53
C PHE A 621 -2.87 14.99 -0.46
N ILE A 622 -2.53 16.18 0.04
CA ILE A 622 -2.20 17.35 -0.77
C ILE A 622 -0.73 17.34 -1.23
N LEU A 623 0.20 16.87 -0.39
CA LEU A 623 1.63 16.79 -0.75
C LEU A 623 1.96 15.60 -1.66
N SER A 624 1.25 14.47 -1.51
CA SER A 624 1.31 13.34 -2.45
C SER A 624 0.73 13.69 -3.83
N ARG A 625 -0.13 14.71 -3.93
CA ARG A 625 -0.65 15.27 -5.19
C ARG A 625 0.34 16.15 -5.98
N LYS A 626 1.47 16.57 -5.42
CA LYS A 626 2.49 17.41 -6.10
C LYS A 626 3.70 16.62 -6.64
N ARG A 627 3.65 15.29 -6.55
CA ARG A 627 4.82 14.41 -6.66
C ARG A 627 4.62 13.24 -7.63
N LEU A 628 3.42 13.11 -8.20
CA LEU A 628 3.34 12.74 -9.61
C LEU A 628 3.95 13.91 -10.33
#